data_AF-A0A2H0T8D6-F1
#
_entry.id   AF-A0A2H0T8D6-F1
#
_cell.length_a   1.000
_cell.length_b   1.000
_cell.length_c   1.000
_cell.angle_alpha   90.00
_cell.angle_beta   90.00
_cell.angle_gamma   90.00
#
_symmetry.space_group_name_H-M   'P 1'
#
loop_
_entity.id
_entity.type
_entity.pdbx_description
1 polymer ?
#
loop_
_entity_poly.entity_id
_entity_poly.type
_entity_poly.pdbx_seq_one_letter_code
_entity_poly.pdbx_strand_id
1 'polypeptide(L)' 'MRVKKSLKEENWIIFNQKISRGTMKKLKIAVVIPPFTTLPAHGQGGTERIAEGMINELLIRGHKVTLLGAGRCKTKAKFI' A
#
# COMPACT_ATOMS: atom_id res chain seq x y z
N MET A 1 38.61 -6.69 26.75
CA MET A 1 37.20 -6.43 27.12
C MET A 1 37.00 -4.91 27.03
N ARG A 2 36.11 -4.27 26.27
CA ARG A 2 34.95 -4.66 25.47
C ARG A 2 34.80 -3.58 24.37
N VAL A 3 34.62 -4.07 23.15
CA VAL A 3 34.59 -3.43 21.81
C VAL A 3 33.86 -2.08 21.75
N LYS A 4 34.51 -1.06 21.13
CA LYS A 4 33.83 0.11 20.56
C LYS A 4 32.90 -0.38 19.44
N LYS A 5 31.60 -0.51 19.73
CA LYS A 5 30.61 -0.84 18.70
C LYS A 5 30.26 0.43 17.94
N SER A 6 31.12 0.76 16.96
CA SER A 6 30.73 1.58 15.82
C SER A 6 29.53 0.89 15.17
N LEU A 7 28.33 1.42 15.39
CA LEU A 7 27.14 1.00 14.66
C LEU A 7 27.15 1.70 13.30
N LYS A 8 28.09 1.22 12.48
CA LYS A 8 27.95 0.93 11.06
C LYS A 8 26.83 1.69 10.35
N GLU A 9 27.27 2.65 9.55
CA GLU A 9 26.60 3.27 8.39
C GLU A 9 26.14 2.24 7.31
N GLU A 10 26.07 0.95 7.64
CA GLU A 10 25.99 -0.16 6.67
C GLU A 10 24.57 -0.51 6.20
N ASN A 11 23.54 0.25 6.58
CA ASN A 11 22.16 -0.05 6.18
C ASN A 11 21.50 1.00 5.26
N TRP A 12 22.24 2.02 4.80
CA TRP A 12 21.66 3.05 3.92
C TRP A 12 21.70 2.70 2.42
N ILE A 13 22.33 1.58 2.03
CA ILE A 13 22.54 1.22 0.61
C ILE A 13 21.27 0.65 -0.07
N ILE A 14 20.22 0.30 0.68
CA ILE A 14 19.02 -0.34 0.09
C ILE A 14 18.03 0.68 -0.50
N PHE A 15 18.17 1.98 -0.23
CA PHE A 15 17.16 2.99 -0.62
C PHE A 15 17.58 3.88 -1.79
N ASN A 16 18.34 3.37 -2.76
CA ASN A 16 18.59 4.11 -4.00
C ASN A 16 18.19 3.30 -5.24
N GLN A 17 16.92 2.88 -5.27
CA GLN A 17 16.34 2.33 -6.47
C GLN A 17 16.11 3.48 -7.47
N LYS A 18 16.93 3.51 -8.52
CA LYS A 18 16.77 4.38 -9.69
C LYS A 18 15.43 4.04 -10.34
N ILE A 19 14.37 4.76 -10.00
CA ILE A 19 13.05 4.61 -10.64
C ILE A 19 13.23 5.05 -12.08
N SER A 20 13.44 4.09 -12.99
CA SER A 20 13.39 4.38 -14.41
C SER A 20 11.97 4.85 -14.72
N ARG A 21 11.84 6.04 -15.31
CA ARG A 21 10.58 6.48 -15.91
C ARG A 21 10.38 5.71 -17.22
N GLY A 22 10.26 4.38 -17.11
CA GLY A 22 9.78 3.56 -18.21
C GLY A 22 8.32 3.91 -18.51
N THR A 23 7.82 3.52 -19.68
CA THR A 23 6.37 3.57 -19.96
C THR A 23 5.63 2.96 -18.77
N MET A 24 4.70 3.71 -18.16
CA MET A 24 4.00 3.32 -16.93
C MET A 24 3.21 2.02 -17.17
N LYS A 25 3.88 0.87 -16.98
CA LYS A 25 3.24 -0.44 -17.10
C LYS A 25 2.12 -0.52 -16.07
N LYS A 26 0.93 -0.96 -16.50
CA LYS A 26 -0.17 -1.21 -15.57
C LYS A 26 0.27 -2.28 -14.57
N LEU A 27 0.17 -1.95 -13.30
CA LEU A 27 0.60 -2.81 -12.19
C LEU A 27 -0.55 -3.68 -11.69
N LYS A 28 -0.21 -4.83 -11.11
CA LYS A 28 -1.11 -5.65 -10.29
C LYS A 28 -0.78 -5.36 -8.83
N ILE A 29 -1.74 -4.82 -8.08
CA ILE A 29 -1.52 -4.30 -6.73
C ILE A 29 -2.47 -5.03 -5.78
N ALA A 30 -1.93 -5.65 -4.73
CA ALA A 30 -2.70 -6.18 -3.63
C ALA A 30 -2.67 -5.17 -2.47
N VAL A 31 -3.84 -4.73 -2.01
CA VAL A 31 -3.98 -3.83 -0.86
C VAL A 31 -4.54 -4.64 0.30
N VAL A 32 -3.82 -4.69 1.41
CA VAL A 32 -4.24 -5.36 2.64
C VAL A 32 -4.61 -4.28 3.65
N ILE A 33 -5.86 -4.27 4.07
CA ILE A 33 -6.35 -3.35 5.11
C ILE A 33 -6.63 -4.11 6.40
N PRO A 34 -6.48 -3.44 7.56
CA PRO A 34 -6.80 -4.02 8.85
C PRO A 34 -8.24 -4.57 8.89
N PRO A 35 -8.48 -5.75 9.50
CA PRO A 35 -9.70 -6.54 9.36
C PRO A 35 -10.91 -6.00 10.13
N PHE A 36 -10.87 -4.78 10.64
CA PHE A 36 -11.84 -4.33 11.62
C PHE A 36 -13.01 -3.54 11.01
N THR A 37 -12.91 -3.07 9.76
CA THR A 37 -13.95 -2.18 9.21
C THR A 37 -14.24 -2.37 7.72
N THR A 38 -15.51 -2.12 7.36
CA THR A 38 -16.02 -2.02 5.99
C THR A 38 -15.34 -0.86 5.24
N LEU A 39 -15.12 -1.01 3.93
CA LEU A 39 -14.64 0.07 3.06
C LEU A 39 -15.80 0.65 2.23
N PRO A 40 -16.14 1.94 2.36
CA PRO A 40 -15.59 2.95 3.28
C PRO A 40 -16.03 2.76 4.74
N ALA A 41 -15.18 3.22 5.68
CA ALA A 41 -15.42 3.08 7.12
C ALA A 41 -16.69 3.81 7.56
N HIS A 42 -17.57 3.11 8.27
CA HIS A 42 -18.81 3.65 8.84
C HIS A 42 -18.60 4.47 10.14
N GLY A 43 -17.36 4.52 10.67
CA GLY A 43 -17.01 5.18 11.95
C GLY A 43 -15.61 5.82 11.94
N GLN A 44 -14.82 5.62 13.01
CA GLN A 44 -13.41 6.01 13.01
C GLN A 44 -12.64 5.09 12.05
N GLY A 45 -12.05 5.66 11.00
CA GLY A 45 -11.38 4.89 9.96
C GLY A 45 -10.56 5.79 9.05
N GLY A 46 -9.52 6.42 9.62
CA GLY A 46 -8.63 7.31 8.88
C GLY A 46 -7.89 6.55 7.77
N THR A 47 -7.32 5.41 8.12
CA THR A 47 -6.60 4.52 7.18
C THR A 47 -7.51 4.06 6.04
N GLU A 48 -8.77 3.73 6.34
CA GLU A 48 -9.74 3.23 5.37
C GLU A 48 -10.20 4.33 4.41
N ARG A 49 -10.39 5.56 4.88
CA ARG A 49 -10.67 6.70 3.98
C ARG A 49 -9.52 6.96 3.02
N ILE A 50 -8.28 6.89 3.50
CA ILE A 50 -7.10 7.02 2.64
C ILE A 50 -6.99 5.85 1.67
N ALA A 51 -7.23 4.62 2.14
CA ALA A 51 -7.21 3.43 1.30
C ALA A 51 -8.27 3.50 0.18
N GLU A 52 -9.49 3.94 0.48
CA GLU A 52 -10.53 4.15 -0.53
C GLU A 52 -10.08 5.11 -1.63
N GLY A 53 -9.63 6.31 -1.26
CA GLY A 53 -9.16 7.30 -2.21
C GLY A 53 -8.00 6.79 -3.07
N MET A 54 -7.02 6.16 -2.43
CA MET A 54 -5.87 5.57 -3.10
C MET A 54 -6.28 4.47 -4.09
N ILE A 55 -7.15 3.54 -3.68
CA ILE A 55 -7.62 2.45 -4.54
C ILE A 55 -8.37 3.00 -5.74
N ASN A 56 -9.26 3.98 -5.54
CA ASN A 56 -10.01 4.60 -6.62
C ASN A 56 -9.09 5.26 -7.65
N GLU A 57 -8.10 6.03 -7.19
CA GLU A 57 -7.11 6.66 -8.08
C GLU A 57 -6.25 5.64 -8.83
N LEU A 58 -5.85 4.54 -8.18
CA LEU A 58 -5.13 3.45 -8.84
C LEU A 58 -5.98 2.77 -9.93
N LEU A 59 -7.26 2.57 -9.67
CA LEU A 59 -8.20 2.01 -10.66
C LEU A 59 -8.42 2.97 -11.83
N ILE A 60 -8.60 4.28 -11.57
CA ILE A 60 -8.72 5.32 -12.60
C ILE A 60 -7.48 5.36 -13.50
N ARG A 61 -6.29 5.22 -12.89
CA ARG A 61 -5.01 5.11 -13.62
C ARG A 61 -4.84 3.78 -14.35
N GLY A 62 -5.82 2.87 -14.30
CA GLY A 62 -5.86 1.60 -15.04
C GLY A 62 -5.02 0.48 -14.43
N HIS A 63 -4.65 0.57 -13.15
CA HIS A 63 -3.99 -0.53 -12.45
C HIS A 63 -5.01 -1.59 -12.06
N LYS A 64 -4.57 -2.85 -11.97
CA LYS A 64 -5.40 -3.95 -11.46
C LYS A 64 -5.22 -4.03 -9.96
N VAL A 65 -6.26 -3.70 -9.20
CA VAL A 65 -6.21 -3.69 -7.73
C VAL A 65 -7.05 -4.85 -7.17
N THR A 66 -6.46 -5.61 -6.27
CA THR A 66 -7.13 -6.60 -5.41
C THR A 66 -7.09 -6.08 -3.99
N LEU A 67 -8.23 -6.06 -3.32
CA LEU A 67 -8.37 -5.61 -1.95
C LEU A 67 -8.63 -6.83 -1.05
N LEU A 68 -7.76 -7.02 -0.06
CA LEU A 68 -7.86 -8.03 0.98
C LEU A 68 -8.31 -7.33 2.27
N GLY A 69 -9.49 -7.68 2.76
CA GLY A 69 -10.07 -7.06 3.95
C GLY A 69 -11.27 -7.83 4.48
N ALA A 70 -11.85 -7.35 5.58
CA ALA A 70 -13.06 -7.93 6.16
C ALA A 70 -14.23 -6.93 6.08
N GLY A 71 -15.46 -7.45 5.99
CA GLY A 71 -16.66 -6.63 5.89
C GLY A 71 -17.11 -6.36 4.46
N ARG A 72 -17.80 -5.23 4.23
CA ARG A 72 -18.30 -4.85 2.89
C ARG A 72 -17.27 -3.97 2.16
N CYS A 73 -17.21 -4.08 0.84
CA CYS A 73 -16.40 -3.23 -0.01
C CYS A 73 -17.31 -2.49 -1.00
N LYS A 74 -17.19 -1.16 -1.08
CA LYS A 74 -17.86 -0.33 -2.08
C LYS A 74 -16.92 0.20 -3.16
N THR A 75 -15.64 -0.18 -3.13
CA THR A 75 -14.69 0.16 -4.19
C THR A 75 -14.89 -0.75 -5.41
N LYS A 76 -14.38 -0.33 -6.57
CA LYS A 76 -14.40 -1.15 -7.80
C LYS A 76 -13.28 -2.20 -7.84
N ALA A 77 -12.45 -2.32 -6.79
CA ALA A 77 -11.40 -3.31 -6.73
C ALA A 77 -11.97 -4.73 -6.59
N LYS A 78 -11.20 -5.73 -7.02
CA LYS A 78 -11.56 -7.12 -6.73
C LYS A 78 -11.39 -7.37 -5.23
N PHE A 79 -12.49 -7.61 -4.51
CA PHE A 79 -12.47 -7.92 -3.08
C PHE A 79 -12.35 -9.43 -2.87
N ILE A 80 -11.42 -9.85 -2.01
CA ILE A 80 -11.20 -11.25 -1.59
C ILE A 80 -11.12 -11.30 -0.07
#